data_AF-H8ZWX3-F1
#
_entry.id   AF-H8ZWX3-F1
#
_cell.length_a   1.000
_cell.length_b   1.000
_cell.length_c   1.000
_cell.angle_alpha   90.00
_cell.angle_beta   90.00
_cell.angle_gamma   90.00
#
_symmetry.space_group_name_H-M   'P 1'
#
loop_
_entity.id
_entity.type
_entity.pdbx_description
1 polymer ?
#
loop_
_entity_poly.entity_id
_entity_poly.type
_entity_poly.pdbx_seq_one_letter_code
_entity_poly.pdbx_strand_id
1 'polypeptide(L)' 'ELSSLRVAQVSGGNASKLAKINVVRKSIARVNTVVNQTRKAQLRKFYAKKKFVPKDLRPKKTRALRRR' A
#
# COMPACT_ATOMS: atom_id res chain seq x y z
N GLU A 1 -13.62 8.43 9.06
CA GLU A 1 -13.36 9.76 8.48
C GLU A 1 -13.62 9.83 6.96
N LEU A 2 -12.95 9.04 6.11
CA LEU A 2 -13.20 9.13 4.66
C LEU A 2 -14.66 8.78 4.28
N SER A 3 -15.24 7.75 4.89
CA SER A 3 -16.65 7.36 4.68
C SER A 3 -17.62 8.50 5.01
N SER A 4 -17.46 9.15 6.17
CA SER A 4 -18.30 10.29 6.56
C SER A 4 -18.18 11.48 5.60
N LEU A 5 -16.98 11.74 5.05
CA LEU A 5 -16.80 12.79 4.05
C LEU A 5 -17.48 12.45 2.71
N ARG A 6 -17.58 11.17 2.35
CA ARG A 6 -18.30 10.70 1.15
C ARG A 6 -19.81 10.82 1.28
N VAL A 7 -20.35 10.54 2.47
CA VAL A 7 -21.77 10.79 2.75
C VAL A 7 -22.08 12.29 2.67
N ALA A 8 -21.24 13.12 3.30
CA ALA A 8 -21.40 14.58 3.25
C ALA A 8 -21.31 15.15 1.82
N GLN A 9 -20.57 14.50 0.91
CA GLN A 9 -20.53 14.89 -0.50
C GLN A 9 -21.90 14.72 -1.18
N VAL A 10 -22.63 13.66 -0.86
CA VAL A 10 -23.95 13.37 -1.44
C VAL A 10 -25.02 14.29 -0.85
N SER A 11 -24.94 14.61 0.44
CA SER A 11 -25.91 15.48 1.14
C SER A 11 -25.71 16.99 0.89
N GLY A 12 -24.89 17.40 -0.08
CA GLY A 12 -24.64 18.82 -0.39
C GLY A 12 -23.72 19.54 0.60
N GLY A 13 -22.69 18.87 1.11
CA GLY A 13 -21.78 19.43 2.12
C GLY A 13 -20.88 20.59 1.66
N ASN A 14 -20.47 21.43 2.61
CA ASN A 14 -19.58 22.58 2.41
C ASN A 14 -18.27 22.22 1.64
N ALA A 15 -17.85 23.09 0.71
CA ALA A 15 -16.62 22.98 -0.09
C ALA A 15 -15.36 22.66 0.74
N SER A 16 -15.24 23.21 1.95
CA SER A 16 -14.12 22.92 2.86
C SER A 16 -14.04 21.44 3.27
N LYS A 17 -15.19 20.77 3.43
CA LYS A 17 -15.26 19.33 3.73
C LYS A 17 -14.95 18.49 2.49
N LEU A 18 -15.35 18.94 1.30
CA LEU A 18 -15.06 18.25 0.04
C LEU A 18 -13.57 18.26 -0.29
N ALA A 19 -12.89 19.39 -0.08
CA ALA A 19 -11.45 19.51 -0.30
C ALA A 19 -10.64 18.51 0.56
N LYS A 20 -11.11 18.19 1.77
CA LYS A 20 -10.46 17.22 2.68
C LYS A 20 -10.45 15.78 2.14
N ILE A 21 -11.38 15.40 1.25
CA ILE A 21 -11.45 14.03 0.71
C ILE A 21 -10.14 13.64 0.02
N ASN A 22 -9.57 14.54 -0.79
CA ASN A 22 -8.31 14.26 -1.51
C ASN A 22 -7.14 14.09 -0.53
N VAL A 23 -7.08 14.94 0.49
CA VAL A 23 -6.03 14.91 1.52
C VAL A 23 -6.09 13.61 2.30
N VAL A 24 -7.27 13.25 2.82
CA VAL A 24 -7.48 12.03 3.59
C VAL A 24 -7.17 10.78 2.76
N ARG A 25 -7.60 10.74 1.49
CA ARG A 25 -7.29 9.61 0.58
C ARG A 25 -5.79 9.43 0.38
N LYS A 26 -5.04 10.51 0.15
CA LYS A 26 -3.58 10.47 0.02
C LYS A 26 -2.91 10.06 1.33
N SER A 27 -3.42 10.50 2.47
CA SER A 27 -2.90 10.09 3.79
C SER A 27 -3.11 8.60 4.05
N ILE A 28 -4.29 8.04 3.74
CA ILE A 28 -4.53 6.58 3.83
C ILE A 28 -3.55 5.81 2.94
N ALA A 29 -3.34 6.27 1.71
CA ALA A 29 -2.38 5.66 0.80
C ALA A 29 -0.96 5.65 1.40
N ARG A 30 -0.50 6.79 1.94
CA ARG A 30 0.82 6.92 2.59
C ARG A 30 0.98 5.94 3.77
N VAL A 31 -0.02 5.84 4.65
CA VAL A 31 0.01 4.91 5.79
C VAL A 31 0.10 3.46 5.30
N ASN A 32 -0.74 3.07 4.33
CA ASN A 32 -0.70 1.72 3.75
C ASN A 32 0.65 1.42 3.07
N THR A 33 1.27 2.42 2.44
CA THR A 33 2.61 2.26 1.86
C THR A 33 3.64 1.96 2.94
N VAL A 34 3.67 2.71 4.04
CA VAL A 34 4.61 2.50 5.15
C VAL A 34 4.39 1.12 5.79
N VAL A 35 3.13 0.74 6.07
CA VAL A 35 2.79 -0.59 6.62
C VAL A 35 3.27 -1.72 5.71
N ASN A 36 3.10 -1.58 4.40
CA ASN A 36 3.55 -2.58 3.44
C ASN A 36 5.08 -2.63 3.32
N GLN A 37 5.75 -1.48 3.38
CA GLN A 37 7.21 -1.40 3.38
C GLN A 37 7.81 -2.09 4.60
N THR A 38 7.32 -1.79 5.80
CA THR A 38 7.81 -2.39 7.05
C THR A 38 7.55 -3.89 7.09
N ARG A 39 6.34 -4.34 6.74
CA ARG A 39 5.99 -5.76 6.62
C ARG A 39 6.93 -6.50 5.66
N LYS A 40 7.13 -5.98 4.45
CA LYS A 40 8.03 -6.61 3.47
C LYS A 40 9.48 -6.60 3.93
N ALA A 41 9.95 -5.55 4.60
CA ALA A 41 11.31 -5.48 5.13
C ALA A 41 11.55 -6.56 6.21
N GLN A 42 10.62 -6.72 7.15
CA GLN A 42 10.68 -7.76 8.17
C GLN A 42 10.63 -9.17 7.57
N LEU A 43 9.73 -9.41 6.60
CA LEU A 43 9.65 -10.70 5.91
C LEU A 43 10.94 -11.03 5.15
N ARG A 44 11.58 -10.05 4.50
CA ARG A 44 12.89 -10.26 3.85
C ARG A 44 13.98 -10.64 4.83
N LYS A 45 14.00 -10.03 6.03
CA LYS A 45 14.92 -10.42 7.11
C LYS A 45 14.66 -11.85 7.59
N PHE A 46 13.40 -12.22 7.81
CA PHE A 46 13.02 -13.55 8.26
C PHE A 46 13.31 -14.67 7.25
N TYR A 47 13.09 -14.41 5.95
CA TYR A 47 13.36 -15.37 4.88
C TYR A 47 14.79 -15.26 4.32
N ALA A 48 15.64 -14.42 4.91
CA ALA A 48 17.04 -14.32 4.49
C ALA A 48 17.72 -15.69 4.62
N LYS A 49 18.46 -16.08 3.58
CA LYS A 49 19.23 -17.34 3.51
C LYS A 49 18.40 -18.64 3.57
N LYS A 50 17.07 -18.57 3.57
CA LYS A 50 16.20 -19.77 3.49
C LYS A 50 16.07 -20.24 2.04
N LYS A 51 16.08 -21.56 1.82
CA LYS A 51 15.90 -22.16 0.48
C LYS A 51 14.53 -21.85 -0.13
N PHE A 52 13.47 -21.89 0.68
CA PHE A 52 12.10 -21.68 0.23
C PHE A 52 11.60 -20.28 0.58
N VAL A 53 11.63 -19.40 -0.41
CA VAL A 53 11.16 -18.01 -0.30
C VAL A 53 9.83 -17.84 -1.04
N PRO A 54 8.85 -17.12 -0.46
CA PRO A 54 7.60 -16.77 -1.12
C PRO A 54 7.82 -16.09 -2.48
N LYS A 55 6.93 -16.34 -3.46
CA LYS A 55 7.04 -15.81 -4.82
C LYS A 55 7.16 -14.27 -4.86
N ASP A 56 6.48 -13.58 -3.95
CA ASP A 56 6.43 -12.12 -3.88
C ASP A 56 7.75 -11.46 -3.46
N LEU A 57 8.61 -12.21 -2.76
CA LEU A 57 9.92 -11.74 -2.29
C LEU A 57 11.06 -12.14 -3.22
N ARG A 58 10.79 -12.94 -4.26
CA ARG A 58 11.80 -13.35 -5.23
C ARG A 58 12.29 -12.15 -6.05
N PRO A 59 13.56 -12.14 -6.46
CA PRO A 59 14.08 -11.08 -7.31
C PRO A 59 13.32 -11.02 -8.63
N LYS A 60 12.98 -9.79 -9.06
CA LYS A 60 12.33 -9.56 -10.34
C LYS A 60 13.37 -9.66 -11.46
N LYS A 61 13.43 -10.83 -12.09
CA LYS A 61 14.26 -11.12 -13.27
C LYS A 61 13.38 -11.55 -14.44
N THR A 62 13.92 -11.50 -15.65
CA THR A 62 13.25 -12.06 -16.83
C THR A 62 13.13 -13.58 -16.71
N ARG A 63 12.22 -14.19 -17.48
CA ARG A 63 12.05 -15.66 -17.50
C ARG A 63 13.33 -16.36 -17.97
N ALA A 64 13.99 -15.84 -19.01
CA ALA A 64 15.25 -16.39 -19.53
C ALA A 64 16.33 -16.46 -18.45
N LEU A 65 16.54 -15.38 -17.69
CA LEU A 65 17.53 -15.33 -16.59
C LEU A 65 17.21 -16.24 -15.41
N ARG A 66 15.95 -16.68 -15.24
CA ARG A 66 15.55 -17.63 -14.16
C ARG A 66 15.73 -19.10 -14.55
N ARG A 67 15.94 -19.41 -15.83
CA ARG A 67 16.01 -20.78 -16.37
C ARG A 67 17.41 -21.20 -16.82
N ARG A 68 18.36 -20.26 -16.82
CA ARG A 68 19.79 -20.57 -16.86
C ARG A 68 20.17 -21.15 -15.51
#